data_AF-A0A2T0V5X3-F1
#
_entry.id   AF-A0A2T0V5X3-F1
#
_cell.length_a   1.000
_cell.length_b   1.000
_cell.length_c   1.000
_cell.angle_alpha   90.00
_cell.angle_beta   90.00
_cell.angle_gamma   90.00
#
_symmetry.space_group_name_H-M   'P 1'
#
loop_
_entity.id
_entity.type
_entity.pdbx_description
1 polymer ?
#
loop_
_entity_poly.entity_id
_entity_poly.type
_entity_poly.pdbx_seq_one_letter_code
_entity_poly.pdbx_strand_id
1 'polypeptide(L)'
;MINLTYLGKIEDAFKKRGYGYQWHVMSGYIIEQTLGLDWYRKNGALGGRRAPPFDQSMKEEVLALDNYLNFFRLGHMLFLLRDTPGFEQLLADLSRREFEPVFFELHAAALLVQNGYPIQFIRPTGVKGEDYDLRANVDGQLVAVEVKARRAGPIKHSRSMRNALKKAKEQLPRTSPGVICIAISTEYDAEEEG
;
A
#
# COMPACT_ATOMS: atom_id res chain seq x y z
N MET A 1 18.58 -14.83 2.28
CA MET A 1 19.53 -15.25 1.20
C MET A 1 18.76 -15.30 -0.11
N ILE A 2 19.07 -14.38 -1.02
CA ILE A 2 18.31 -14.12 -2.25
C ILE A 2 18.55 -15.26 -3.28
N ASN A 3 17.49 -15.72 -3.93
CA ASN A 3 17.57 -16.81 -4.92
C ASN A 3 18.26 -16.31 -6.21
N LEU A 4 19.45 -16.86 -6.51
CA LEU A 4 20.27 -16.46 -7.66
C LEU A 4 19.62 -16.79 -9.02
N THR A 5 18.86 -17.88 -9.11
CA THR A 5 18.13 -18.27 -10.32
C THR A 5 16.97 -17.31 -10.61
N TYR A 6 16.32 -16.81 -9.56
CA TYR A 6 15.29 -15.77 -9.65
C TYR A 6 15.89 -14.44 -10.10
N LEU A 7 17.04 -14.06 -9.53
CA LEU A 7 17.77 -12.88 -9.94
C LEU A 7 18.15 -12.93 -11.42
N GLY A 8 18.58 -14.09 -11.95
CA GLY A 8 18.89 -14.23 -13.37
C GLY A 8 17.69 -13.96 -14.30
N LYS A 9 16.49 -14.46 -13.97
CA LYS A 9 15.27 -14.20 -14.77
C LYS A 9 14.87 -12.72 -14.77
N ILE A 10 15.05 -12.05 -13.63
CA ILE A 10 14.75 -10.63 -13.47
C ILE A 10 15.81 -9.77 -14.16
N GLU A 11 17.07 -10.16 -14.04
CA GLU A 11 18.20 -9.54 -14.73
C GLU A 11 18.02 -9.58 -16.25
N ASP A 12 17.58 -10.69 -16.82
CA ASP A 12 17.30 -10.80 -18.27
C ASP A 12 16.11 -9.91 -18.71
N ALA A 13 15.08 -9.79 -17.88
CA ALA A 13 13.95 -8.89 -18.12
C ALA A 13 14.38 -7.41 -18.05
N PHE A 14 15.31 -7.06 -17.14
CA PHE A 14 15.81 -5.69 -16.96
C PHE A 14 16.95 -5.31 -17.89
N LYS A 15 17.84 -6.23 -18.28
CA LYS A 15 18.85 -5.98 -19.32
C LYS A 15 18.20 -5.52 -20.62
N LYS A 16 16.98 -5.99 -20.90
CA LYS A 16 16.16 -5.54 -22.04
C LYS A 16 15.45 -4.20 -21.81
N ARG A 17 15.35 -3.69 -20.58
CA ARG A 17 14.52 -2.54 -20.18
C ARG A 17 15.23 -1.41 -19.39
N GLY A 18 16.51 -1.55 -19.03
CA GLY A 18 17.31 -0.55 -18.29
C GLY A 18 17.35 -0.71 -16.75
N TYR A 19 17.62 0.40 -16.03
CA TYR A 19 17.98 0.54 -14.60
C TYR A 19 17.09 -0.14 -13.52
N GLY A 20 16.00 -0.81 -13.86
CA GLY A 20 15.05 -1.36 -12.88
C GLY A 20 15.60 -2.50 -12.01
N TYR A 21 16.63 -3.21 -12.45
CA TYR A 21 17.19 -4.34 -11.67
C TYR A 21 17.72 -3.92 -10.30
N GLN A 22 18.43 -2.79 -10.25
CA GLN A 22 19.04 -2.30 -9.00
C GLN A 22 17.97 -1.94 -7.97
N TRP A 23 16.91 -1.25 -8.42
CA TRP A 23 15.77 -0.89 -7.59
C TRP A 23 15.02 -2.12 -7.07
N HIS A 24 14.86 -3.16 -7.90
CA HIS A 24 14.28 -4.43 -7.48
C HIS A 24 15.05 -5.06 -6.32
N VAL A 25 16.38 -5.17 -6.48
CA VAL A 25 17.26 -5.80 -5.50
C VAL A 25 17.26 -5.01 -4.19
N MET A 26 17.34 -3.68 -4.25
CA MET A 26 17.29 -2.82 -3.07
C MET A 26 15.96 -2.95 -2.34
N SER A 27 14.82 -2.87 -3.05
CA SER A 27 13.51 -3.05 -2.45
C SER A 27 13.35 -4.45 -1.85
N GLY A 28 13.85 -5.48 -2.51
CA GLY A 28 13.85 -6.84 -1.99
C GLY A 28 14.64 -6.98 -0.69
N TYR A 29 15.81 -6.36 -0.63
CA TYR A 29 16.63 -6.32 0.59
C TYR A 29 15.88 -5.61 1.73
N ILE A 30 15.33 -4.42 1.50
CA ILE A 30 14.56 -3.68 2.51
C ILE A 30 13.38 -4.52 3.01
N ILE A 31 12.61 -5.12 2.09
CA ILE A 31 11.48 -5.97 2.43
C ILE A 31 11.92 -7.19 3.26
N GLU A 32 13.02 -7.87 2.89
CA GLU A 32 13.54 -9.01 3.65
C GLU A 32 13.96 -8.58 5.06
N GLN A 33 14.62 -7.42 5.21
CA GLN A 33 15.04 -6.91 6.52
C GLN A 33 13.87 -6.46 7.39
N THR A 34 12.81 -5.90 6.79
CA THR A 34 11.68 -5.32 7.54
C THR A 34 10.56 -6.33 7.81
N LEU A 35 10.21 -7.16 6.84
CA LEU A 35 9.08 -8.11 6.92
C LEU A 35 9.52 -9.57 7.11
N GLY A 36 10.82 -9.84 7.01
CA GLY A 36 11.39 -11.18 7.16
C GLY A 36 11.40 -12.00 5.87
N LEU A 37 12.28 -13.00 5.85
CA LEU A 37 12.52 -13.88 4.70
C LEU A 37 11.28 -14.70 4.30
N ASP A 38 10.50 -15.15 5.28
CA ASP A 38 9.30 -15.96 5.01
C ASP A 38 8.22 -15.14 4.31
N TRP A 39 8.02 -13.89 4.73
CA TRP A 39 7.11 -12.97 4.06
C TRP A 39 7.57 -12.70 2.63
N TYR A 40 8.87 -12.42 2.44
CA TYR A 40 9.46 -12.19 1.12
C TYR A 40 9.28 -13.40 0.19
N ARG A 41 9.53 -14.61 0.67
CA ARG A 41 9.36 -15.84 -0.13
C ARG A 41 7.90 -16.06 -0.52
N LYS A 42 6.97 -15.79 0.40
CA LYS A 42 5.54 -15.96 0.16
C LYS A 42 4.98 -14.96 -0.84
N ASN A 43 5.36 -13.68 -0.73
CA ASN A 43 4.71 -12.59 -1.46
C ASN A 43 5.56 -11.98 -2.60
N GLY A 44 6.89 -12.05 -2.50
CA GLY A 44 7.84 -11.44 -3.45
C GLY A 44 8.50 -12.40 -4.44
N ALA A 45 8.53 -13.71 -4.15
CA ALA A 45 9.14 -14.70 -5.04
C ALA A 45 8.31 -14.95 -6.32
N LEU A 46 8.99 -15.29 -7.43
CA LEU A 46 8.32 -15.69 -8.67
C LEU A 46 7.58 -17.02 -8.44
N GLY A 47 6.34 -17.10 -8.93
CA GLY A 47 5.55 -18.35 -8.94
C GLY A 47 4.78 -18.68 -7.66
N GLY A 48 4.88 -17.85 -6.61
CA GLY A 48 4.02 -17.96 -5.42
C GLY A 48 2.65 -17.29 -5.62
N ARG A 49 1.63 -17.76 -4.90
CA ARG A 49 0.34 -17.04 -4.78
C ARG A 49 0.59 -15.77 -3.96
N ARG A 50 0.50 -14.60 -4.60
CA ARG A 50 0.85 -13.33 -3.98
C ARG A 50 -0.36 -12.72 -3.27
N ALA A 51 -0.13 -11.96 -2.21
CA ALA A 51 -1.19 -11.16 -1.59
C ALA A 51 -1.52 -9.95 -2.48
N PRO A 52 -2.79 -9.52 -2.57
CA PRO A 52 -3.11 -8.22 -3.14
C PRO A 52 -2.33 -7.09 -2.42
N PRO A 53 -1.90 -6.02 -3.11
CA PRO A 53 -2.22 -5.67 -4.50
C PRO A 53 -1.24 -6.25 -5.54
N PHE A 54 -0.46 -7.30 -5.20
CA PHE A 54 0.47 -7.93 -6.14
C PHE A 54 -0.17 -8.98 -7.06
N ASP A 55 -1.40 -9.39 -6.77
CA ASP A 55 -2.15 -10.41 -7.49
C ASP A 55 -3.54 -9.90 -7.85
N GLN A 56 -3.75 -9.56 -9.12
CA GLN A 56 -5.08 -9.37 -9.71
C GLN A 56 -5.02 -9.79 -11.18
N SER A 57 -5.42 -11.03 -11.48
CA SER A 57 -6.11 -11.54 -12.69
C SER A 57 -5.85 -10.97 -14.11
N MET A 58 -4.79 -10.18 -14.34
CA MET A 58 -4.46 -9.58 -15.64
C MET A 58 -3.60 -10.50 -16.50
N LYS A 59 -3.42 -10.16 -17.78
CA LYS A 59 -2.56 -10.93 -18.70
C LYS A 59 -1.10 -10.92 -18.24
N GLU A 60 -0.40 -12.04 -18.43
CA GLU A 60 0.93 -12.36 -17.87
C GLU A 60 2.01 -11.26 -18.06
N GLU A 61 1.97 -10.53 -19.18
CA GLU A 61 2.95 -9.46 -19.47
C GLU A 61 2.70 -8.16 -18.68
N VAL A 62 1.44 -7.78 -18.44
CA VAL A 62 1.07 -6.59 -17.65
C VAL A 62 1.30 -6.85 -16.16
N LEU A 63 1.01 -8.07 -15.72
CA LEU A 63 1.25 -8.53 -14.34
C LEU A 63 2.71 -8.39 -13.90
N ALA A 64 3.66 -8.57 -14.82
CA ALA A 64 5.08 -8.49 -14.48
C ALA A 64 5.52 -7.07 -14.10
N LEU A 65 4.98 -6.05 -14.77
CA LEU A 65 5.35 -4.65 -14.52
C LEU A 65 4.66 -4.08 -13.28
N ASP A 66 3.35 -4.29 -13.12
CA ASP A 66 2.62 -3.77 -11.96
C ASP A 66 3.08 -4.43 -10.66
N ASN A 67 3.33 -5.73 -10.69
CA ASN A 67 3.95 -6.42 -9.56
C ASN A 67 5.32 -5.82 -9.24
N TYR A 68 6.15 -5.57 -10.25
CA TYR A 68 7.45 -4.95 -10.04
C TYR A 68 7.34 -3.55 -9.44
N LEU A 69 6.45 -2.71 -9.96
CA LEU A 69 6.23 -1.36 -9.44
C LEU A 69 5.69 -1.37 -8.01
N ASN A 70 4.75 -2.25 -7.69
CA ASN A 70 4.23 -2.39 -6.34
C ASN A 70 5.30 -2.94 -5.39
N PHE A 71 6.15 -3.84 -5.86
CA PHE A 71 7.26 -4.38 -5.06
C PHE A 71 8.30 -3.30 -4.76
N PHE A 72 8.67 -2.51 -5.78
CA PHE A 72 9.51 -1.33 -5.62
C PHE A 72 8.90 -0.33 -4.64
N ARG A 73 7.62 0.03 -4.84
CA ARG A 73 6.86 0.93 -3.97
C ARG A 73 6.86 0.43 -2.53
N LEU A 74 6.62 -0.86 -2.29
CA LEU A 74 6.64 -1.40 -0.93
C LEU A 74 8.00 -1.17 -0.27
N GLY A 75 9.10 -1.55 -0.94
CA GLY A 75 10.44 -1.33 -0.40
C GLY A 75 10.72 0.15 -0.11
N HIS A 76 10.32 1.04 -1.02
CA HIS A 76 10.45 2.48 -0.83
C HIS A 76 9.64 3.00 0.36
N MET A 77 8.37 2.60 0.49
CA MET A 77 7.49 3.01 1.59
C MET A 77 8.01 2.52 2.94
N LEU A 78 8.44 1.26 3.04
CA LEU A 78 9.03 0.69 4.26
C LEU A 78 10.29 1.45 4.68
N PHE A 79 11.16 1.79 3.73
CA PHE A 79 12.37 2.56 4.02
C PHE A 79 12.04 3.98 4.47
N LEU A 80 11.13 4.66 3.78
CA LEU A 80 10.75 6.05 4.05
C LEU A 80 10.09 6.21 5.42
N LEU A 81 9.23 5.25 5.79
CA LEU A 81 8.36 5.35 6.97
C LEU A 81 8.95 4.71 8.23
N ARG A 82 10.15 4.11 8.15
CA ARG A 82 10.74 3.32 9.25
C ARG A 82 10.84 4.06 10.59
N ASP A 83 11.05 5.37 10.55
CA ASP A 83 11.26 6.22 11.72
C ASP A 83 9.96 6.94 12.15
N THR A 84 8.84 6.64 11.48
CA THR A 84 7.54 7.24 11.79
C THR A 84 6.95 6.61 13.06
N PRO A 85 6.45 7.43 14.02
CA PRO A 85 5.80 6.91 15.22
C PRO A 85 4.66 5.95 14.89
N GLY A 86 4.61 4.80 15.56
CA GLY A 86 3.59 3.77 15.35
C GLY A 86 3.91 2.75 14.24
N PHE A 87 5.01 2.93 13.49
CA PHE A 87 5.38 2.04 12.39
C PHE A 87 5.65 0.59 12.83
N GLU A 88 6.35 0.38 13.95
CA GLU A 88 6.62 -0.97 14.46
C GLU A 88 5.33 -1.74 14.80
N GLN A 89 4.31 -1.04 15.32
CA GLN A 89 3.02 -1.64 15.64
C GLN A 89 2.26 -2.02 14.36
N LEU A 90 2.29 -1.16 13.33
CA LEU A 90 1.74 -1.47 12.02
C LEU A 90 2.38 -2.75 11.44
N LEU A 91 3.71 -2.89 11.55
CA LEU A 91 4.42 -4.08 11.08
C LEU A 91 4.05 -5.34 11.88
N ALA A 92 3.90 -5.24 13.20
CA ALA A 92 3.46 -6.36 14.02
C ALA A 92 2.07 -6.86 13.61
N ASP A 93 1.17 -5.94 13.27
CA ASP A 93 -0.19 -6.24 12.83
C ASP A 93 -0.26 -6.79 11.39
N LEU A 94 0.73 -6.50 10.55
CA LEU A 94 0.85 -7.03 9.17
C LEU A 94 0.86 -8.56 9.13
N SER A 95 1.37 -9.21 10.18
CA SER A 95 1.33 -10.67 10.32
C SER A 95 -0.07 -11.24 10.60
N ARG A 96 -1.00 -10.41 11.08
CA ARG A 96 -2.33 -10.78 11.58
C ARG A 96 -3.48 -10.30 10.70
N ARG A 97 -3.23 -9.29 9.87
CA ARG A 97 -4.25 -8.66 9.01
C ARG A 97 -3.97 -8.96 7.53
N GLU A 98 -4.98 -8.70 6.71
CA GLU A 98 -4.80 -8.73 5.27
C GLU A 98 -3.78 -7.66 4.85
N PHE A 99 -2.85 -8.02 3.96
CA PHE A 99 -1.74 -7.16 3.58
C PHE A 99 -2.17 -5.95 2.74
N GLU A 100 -3.19 -6.12 1.90
CA GLU A 100 -3.60 -5.07 0.95
C GLU A 100 -4.06 -3.75 1.63
N PRO A 101 -4.95 -3.76 2.65
CA PRO A 101 -5.23 -2.54 3.41
C PRO A 101 -3.97 -1.85 3.93
N VAL A 102 -3.07 -2.63 4.52
CA VAL A 102 -1.80 -2.13 5.09
C VAL A 102 -0.91 -1.52 3.99
N PHE A 103 -0.86 -2.13 2.80
CA PHE A 103 -0.14 -1.56 1.66
C PHE A 103 -0.67 -0.16 1.30
N PHE A 104 -1.99 0.03 1.29
CA PHE A 104 -2.58 1.34 0.98
C PHE A 104 -2.46 2.34 2.13
N GLU A 105 -2.47 1.88 3.38
CA GLU A 105 -2.13 2.70 4.55
C GLU A 105 -0.69 3.23 4.44
N LEU A 106 0.28 2.36 4.13
CA LEU A 106 1.67 2.74 3.84
C LEU A 106 1.76 3.72 2.66
N HIS A 107 0.95 3.52 1.62
CA HIS A 107 0.95 4.39 0.44
C HIS A 107 0.45 5.79 0.77
N ALA A 108 -0.67 5.92 1.47
CA ALA A 108 -1.18 7.19 1.93
C ALA A 108 -0.18 7.90 2.87
N ALA A 109 0.42 7.17 3.80
CA ALA A 109 1.45 7.69 4.70
C ALA A 109 2.67 8.21 3.94
N ALA A 110 3.19 7.43 2.97
CA ALA A 110 4.33 7.83 2.16
C ALA A 110 4.05 9.11 1.36
N LEU A 111 2.85 9.22 0.77
CA LEU A 111 2.45 10.44 0.06
C LEU A 111 2.46 11.66 0.99
N LEU A 112 1.93 11.54 2.22
CA LEU A 112 1.91 12.65 3.18
C LEU A 112 3.34 13.06 3.57
N VAL A 113 4.20 12.10 3.91
CA VAL A 113 5.60 12.37 4.28
C VAL A 113 6.38 12.99 3.12
N GLN A 114 6.22 12.49 1.89
CA GLN A 114 6.87 13.04 0.71
C GLN A 114 6.46 14.48 0.41
N ASN A 115 5.25 14.88 0.80
CA ASN A 115 4.76 16.25 0.68
C ASN A 115 5.07 17.11 1.92
N GLY A 116 5.92 16.63 2.84
CA GLY A 116 6.40 17.41 3.98
C GLY A 116 5.44 17.45 5.16
N TYR A 117 4.41 16.59 5.20
CA TYR A 117 3.50 16.49 6.34
C TYR A 117 4.00 15.42 7.31
N PRO A 118 4.45 15.77 8.53
CA PRO A 118 4.78 14.78 9.55
C PRO A 118 3.55 13.96 9.91
N ILE A 119 3.73 12.64 10.08
CA ILE A 119 2.63 11.74 10.42
C ILE A 119 2.96 10.84 11.61
N GLN A 120 1.93 10.17 12.10
CA GLN A 120 1.99 9.07 13.06
C GLN A 120 0.96 8.01 12.66
N PHE A 121 1.34 6.73 12.72
CA PHE A 121 0.39 5.62 12.66
C PHE A 121 -0.35 5.49 13.99
N ILE A 122 -1.67 5.35 13.91
CA ILE A 122 -2.52 5.26 15.09
C ILE A 122 -2.77 3.79 15.45
N ARG A 123 -2.66 3.49 16.73
CA ARG A 123 -2.98 2.18 17.28
C ARG A 123 -4.48 2.12 17.56
N PRO A 124 -5.20 1.10 17.07
CA PRO A 124 -6.61 0.92 17.40
C PRO A 124 -6.82 0.79 18.92
N THR A 125 -7.74 1.58 19.46
CA THR A 125 -8.22 1.56 20.85
C THR A 125 -9.57 0.85 21.00
N GLY A 126 -10.31 0.67 19.89
CA GLY A 126 -11.69 0.14 19.89
C GLY A 126 -12.74 1.22 20.13
N VAL A 127 -12.33 2.50 20.21
CA VAL A 127 -13.21 3.63 20.47
C VAL A 127 -13.53 4.35 19.16
N LYS A 128 -14.83 4.47 18.85
CA LYS A 128 -15.29 5.15 17.65
C LYS A 128 -14.83 6.61 17.64
N GLY A 129 -14.20 7.04 16.55
CA GLY A 129 -13.64 8.37 16.39
C GLY A 129 -12.18 8.49 16.83
N GLU A 130 -11.59 7.43 17.40
CA GLU A 130 -10.16 7.37 17.73
C GLU A 130 -9.41 6.32 16.89
N ASP A 131 -10.14 5.39 16.26
CA ASP A 131 -9.62 4.29 15.44
C ASP A 131 -9.52 4.65 13.95
N TYR A 132 -8.82 5.73 13.63
CA TYR A 132 -8.42 6.04 12.25
C TYR A 132 -6.98 5.58 11.99
N ASP A 133 -6.55 5.54 10.73
CA ASP A 133 -5.27 4.90 10.38
C ASP A 133 -4.04 5.78 10.67
N LEU A 134 -4.09 7.07 10.33
CA LEU A 134 -2.96 8.00 10.49
C LEU A 134 -3.38 9.32 11.13
N ARG A 135 -2.45 9.96 11.81
CA ARG A 135 -2.55 11.38 12.19
C ARG A 135 -1.48 12.17 11.46
N ALA A 136 -1.88 13.21 10.72
CA ALA A 136 -0.97 14.10 10.04
C ALA A 136 -0.95 15.48 10.71
N ASN A 137 0.20 16.14 10.69
CA ASN A 137 0.32 17.55 11.03
C ASN A 137 0.34 18.38 9.74
N VAL A 138 -0.71 19.17 9.52
CA VAL A 138 -0.87 20.07 8.37
C VAL A 138 -0.90 21.49 8.91
N ASP A 139 0.15 22.26 8.66
CA ASP A 139 0.29 23.66 9.10
C ASP A 139 0.02 23.88 10.59
N GLY A 140 0.47 22.96 11.45
CA GLY A 140 0.29 23.00 12.90
C GLY A 140 -1.02 22.39 13.40
N GLN A 141 -1.89 21.95 12.50
CA GLN A 141 -3.17 21.32 12.83
C GLN A 141 -3.08 19.80 12.72
N LEU A 142 -3.59 19.11 13.73
CA LEU A 142 -3.71 17.65 13.71
C LEU A 142 -4.94 17.25 12.89
N VAL A 143 -4.70 16.46 11.84
CA VAL A 143 -5.71 15.96 10.91
C VAL A 143 -5.76 14.44 11.03
N ALA A 144 -6.95 13.89 11.29
CA ALA A 144 -7.18 12.45 11.28
C ALA A 144 -7.27 11.95 9.84
N VAL A 145 -6.63 10.84 9.51
CA VAL A 145 -6.61 10.28 8.16
C VAL A 145 -7.12 8.85 8.21
N GLU A 146 -8.18 8.59 7.45
CA GLU A 146 -8.76 7.26 7.24
C GLU A 146 -8.40 6.79 5.82
N VAL A 147 -7.87 5.59 5.70
CA VAL A 147 -7.45 4.99 4.44
C VAL A 147 -8.40 3.85 4.07
N LYS A 148 -8.83 3.84 2.82
CA LYS A 148 -9.67 2.78 2.26
C LYS A 148 -9.15 2.30 0.92
N ALA A 149 -8.88 1.01 0.86
CA ALA A 149 -8.71 0.29 -0.39
C ALA A 149 -10.07 -0.21 -0.88
N ARG A 150 -10.47 0.16 -2.10
CA ARG A 150 -11.67 -0.40 -2.72
C ARG A 150 -11.30 -1.59 -3.60
N ARG A 151 -11.74 -2.79 -3.20
CA ARG A 151 -11.55 -4.05 -3.93
C ARG A 151 -12.52 -4.31 -5.10
N ALA A 152 -13.62 -3.56 -5.18
CA ALA A 152 -14.80 -3.94 -5.96
C ALA A 152 -14.79 -3.46 -7.42
N GLY A 153 -13.69 -3.70 -8.16
CA GLY A 153 -13.57 -3.39 -9.59
C GLY A 153 -13.90 -1.93 -9.96
N PRO A 154 -14.26 -1.66 -11.23
CA PRO A 154 -14.66 -0.35 -11.70
C PRO A 154 -15.75 0.30 -10.84
N ILE A 155 -15.72 1.62 -10.71
CA ILE A 155 -16.79 2.37 -10.04
C ILE A 155 -18.00 2.44 -11.00
N LYS A 156 -18.79 1.37 -11.04
CA LYS A 156 -19.99 1.34 -11.90
C LYS A 156 -21.09 2.31 -11.44
N HIS A 157 -21.14 2.63 -10.13
CA HIS A 157 -22.19 3.48 -9.57
C HIS A 157 -21.66 4.41 -8.47
N SER A 158 -21.97 5.71 -8.57
CA SER A 158 -21.63 6.75 -7.58
C SER A 158 -22.15 6.46 -6.17
N ARG A 159 -23.24 5.70 -6.04
CA ARG A 159 -23.82 5.25 -4.76
C ARG A 159 -22.84 4.40 -3.94
N SER A 160 -22.07 3.53 -4.61
CA SER A 160 -21.08 2.66 -3.95
C SER A 160 -19.96 3.48 -3.30
N MET A 161 -19.45 4.47 -4.02
CA MET A 161 -18.44 5.40 -3.53
C MET A 161 -18.97 6.25 -2.37
N ARG A 162 -20.19 6.78 -2.49
CA ARG A 162 -20.84 7.54 -1.40
C ARG A 162 -20.97 6.71 -0.12
N ASN A 163 -21.34 5.43 -0.25
CA ASN A 163 -21.47 4.55 0.91
C ASN A 163 -20.11 4.23 1.56
N ALA A 164 -19.06 4.02 0.76
CA ALA A 164 -17.70 3.82 1.26
C ALA A 164 -17.20 5.07 2.02
N LEU A 165 -17.37 6.26 1.44
CA LEU A 165 -17.03 7.54 2.07
C LEU A 165 -17.81 7.76 3.36
N LYS A 166 -19.11 7.46 3.37
CA LYS A 166 -19.95 7.60 4.58
C LYS A 166 -19.43 6.70 5.71
N LYS A 167 -19.07 5.45 5.42
CA LYS A 167 -18.52 4.52 6.40
C LYS A 167 -17.14 4.97 6.92
N ALA A 168 -16.26 5.42 6.04
CA ALA A 168 -14.96 5.96 6.43
C ALA A 168 -15.11 7.20 7.32
N LYS A 169 -16.03 8.11 7.00
CA LYS A 169 -16.34 9.28 7.82
C LYS A 169 -16.77 8.93 9.25
N GLU A 170 -17.36 7.75 9.47
CA GLU A 170 -17.76 7.33 10.81
C GLU A 170 -16.60 6.95 11.73
N GLN A 171 -15.42 6.64 11.18
CA GLN A 171 -14.19 6.39 11.95
C GLN A 171 -13.46 7.68 12.33
N LEU A 172 -13.74 8.77 11.63
CA LEU A 172 -13.10 10.06 11.88
C LEU A 172 -13.76 10.81 13.06
N PRO A 173 -12.98 11.62 13.80
CA PRO A 173 -13.53 12.49 14.84
C PRO A 173 -14.55 13.49 14.28
N ARG A 174 -15.56 13.86 15.07
CA ARG A 174 -16.55 14.87 14.68
C ARG A 174 -16.11 16.31 14.93
N THR A 175 -15.14 16.50 15.82
CA THR A 175 -14.73 17.79 16.37
C THR A 175 -13.38 18.27 15.82
N SER A 176 -12.70 17.48 15.00
CA SER A 176 -11.44 17.83 14.36
C SER A 176 -11.51 17.58 12.85
N PRO A 177 -10.61 18.18 12.05
CA PRO A 177 -10.53 17.87 10.63
C PRO A 177 -10.19 16.40 10.40
N GLY A 178 -10.70 15.88 9.29
CA GLY A 178 -10.40 14.54 8.84
C GLY A 178 -10.29 14.46 7.32
N VAL A 179 -9.40 13.60 6.86
CA VAL A 179 -9.16 13.29 5.45
C VAL A 179 -9.47 11.81 5.22
N ILE A 180 -10.08 11.49 4.08
CA ILE A 180 -10.28 10.11 3.65
C ILE A 180 -9.44 9.88 2.40
N CYS A 181 -8.44 9.01 2.49
CA CYS A 181 -7.65 8.56 1.36
C CYS A 181 -8.28 7.30 0.78
N ILE A 182 -8.76 7.36 -0.47
CA ILE A 182 -9.33 6.19 -1.15
C ILE A 182 -8.43 5.77 -2.29
N ALA A 183 -7.93 4.54 -2.21
CA ALA A 183 -7.34 3.86 -3.34
C ALA A 183 -8.45 3.24 -4.19
N ILE A 184 -8.53 3.69 -5.44
CA ILE A 184 -9.47 3.20 -6.45
C ILE A 184 -8.71 2.36 -7.47
N SER A 185 -9.29 1.25 -7.92
CA SER A 185 -8.76 0.52 -9.07
C SER A 185 -8.92 1.39 -10.32
N THR A 186 -7.88 1.42 -11.15
CA THR A 186 -7.85 2.17 -12.42
C THR A 186 -8.56 1.43 -13.57
N GLU A 187 -9.27 0.33 -13.29
CA GLU A 187 -10.19 -0.26 -14.26
C GLU A 187 -11.35 0.72 -14.49
N TYR A 188 -11.15 1.62 -15.45
CA TYR A 188 -12.18 2.47 -16.04
C TYR A 188 -12.76 1.68 -17.21
N ASP A 189 -13.89 1.02 -16.99
CA ASP A 189 -14.75 0.63 -18.11
C ASP A 189 -15.40 1.92 -18.61
N ALA A 190 -14.83 2.52 -19.65
CA ALA A 190 -15.53 3.50 -20.46
C ALA A 190 -16.62 2.76 -21.26
N GLU A 191 -17.63 2.23 -20.59
CA GLU A 191 -18.90 1.95 -21.27
C GLU A 191 -19.54 3.32 -21.49
N GLU A 192 -19.48 3.78 -22.75
CA GLU A 192 -20.29 4.88 -23.24
C GLU A 192 -21.75 4.63 -22.83
N GLU A 193 -22.33 5.57 -22.09
CA GLU A 193 -23.78 5.59 -21.86
C GLU A 193 -24.47 5.66 -23.23
N GLY A 194 -25.08 4.55 -23.64
CA GLY A 194 -26.10 4.50 -24.69
C GLY A 194 -27.47 4.90 -24.15
#